data_AF-A0A6B3EAX5-F1
#
_entry.id   AF-A0A6B3EAX5-F1
#
_cell.length_a   1.000
_cell.length_b   1.000
_cell.length_c   1.000
_cell.angle_alpha   90.00
_cell.angle_beta   90.00
_cell.angle_gamma   90.00
#
_symmetry.space_group_name_H-M   'P 1'
#
loop_
_entity.id
_entity.type
_entity.pdbx_description
1 polymer ?
#
loop_
_entity_poly.entity_id
_entity_poly.type
_entity_poly.pdbx_seq_one_letter_code
_entity_poly.pdbx_strand_id
1 'polypeptide(L)'
;EKPEPFDFVFIDADKVNNPGYVTWALALTRPGSLIVIDNVARDGEVIDPGSTDPRVVGTRAGLDLVAREPRLSATAVQTVGS
;
A
#
# COMPACT_ATOMS: atom_id res chain seq x y z
N GLU A 1 -6.27 -14.52 -20.10
CA GLU A 1 -5.17 -13.75 -20.75
C GLU A 1 -3.95 -13.77 -19.84
N LYS A 2 -2.74 -13.61 -20.39
CA LYS A 2 -1.49 -13.41 -19.63
C LYS A 2 -0.93 -12.04 -20.03
N PRO A 3 -1.40 -10.94 -19.42
CA PRO A 3 -0.85 -9.62 -19.70
C PRO A 3 0.63 -9.58 -19.31
N GLU A 4 1.40 -8.75 -20.00
CA GLU A 4 2.77 -8.44 -19.59
C GLU A 4 2.77 -7.81 -18.18
N PRO A 5 3.79 -8.11 -17.34
CA PRO A 5 3.89 -7.51 -16.01
C PRO A 5 3.99 -5.98 -16.06
N PHE A 6 3.42 -5.32 -15.05
CA PHE A 6 3.56 -3.88 -14.90
C PHE A 6 4.93 -3.52 -14.30
N ASP A 7 5.57 -2.52 -14.90
CA ASP A 7 6.79 -1.92 -14.35
C ASP A 7 6.50 -0.90 -13.23
N PHE A 8 5.29 -0.34 -13.23
CA PHE A 8 4.83 0.65 -12.25
C PHE A 8 3.37 0.42 -11.88
N VAL A 9 3.06 0.48 -10.58
CA VAL A 9 1.70 0.38 -10.04
C VAL A 9 1.46 1.51 -9.05
N PHE A 10 0.35 2.24 -9.21
CA PHE A 10 -0.11 3.27 -8.29
C PHE A 10 -1.44 2.85 -7.66
N ILE A 11 -1.44 2.62 -6.35
CA ILE A 11 -2.60 2.20 -5.57
C ILE A 11 -3.20 3.43 -4.90
N ASP A 12 -4.28 3.96 -5.48
CA ASP A 12 -5.07 5.05 -4.93
C ASP A 12 -6.57 4.80 -5.11
N ALA A 13 -7.05 3.73 -4.48
CA ALA A 13 -8.46 3.35 -4.46
C ALA A 13 -8.99 3.38 -3.01
N ASP A 14 -10.03 2.59 -2.71
CA ASP A 14 -10.53 2.47 -1.36
C ASP A 14 -9.47 1.83 -0.44
N LYS A 15 -9.29 2.41 0.75
CA LYS A 15 -8.17 2.02 1.63
C LYS A 15 -8.43 0.72 2.39
N VAL A 16 -9.69 0.28 2.46
CA VAL A 16 -10.09 -0.98 3.09
C VAL A 16 -9.44 -2.16 2.37
N ASN A 17 -9.36 -2.07 1.04
CA ASN A 17 -8.80 -3.11 0.18
C ASN A 17 -7.27 -3.02 -0.05
N ASN A 18 -6.56 -2.10 0.64
CA ASN A 18 -5.10 -1.96 0.48
C ASN A 18 -4.32 -3.30 0.53
N PRO A 19 -4.57 -4.24 1.48
CA PRO A 19 -3.88 -5.53 1.49
C PRO A 19 -4.11 -6.35 0.21
N GLY A 20 -5.33 -6.33 -0.32
CA GLY A 20 -5.69 -7.00 -1.56
C GLY A 20 -4.99 -6.38 -2.76
N TYR A 21 -4.94 -5.06 -2.84
CA TYR A 21 -4.23 -4.35 -3.91
C TYR A 21 -2.73 -4.60 -3.89
N VAL A 22 -2.09 -4.63 -2.72
CA VAL A 22 -0.65 -4.97 -2.62
C VAL A 22 -0.42 -6.41 -3.09
N THR A 23 -1.28 -7.35 -2.70
CA THR A 23 -1.19 -8.75 -3.15
C THR A 23 -1.28 -8.87 -4.67
N TRP A 24 -2.24 -8.16 -5.29
CA TRP A 24 -2.37 -8.13 -6.74
C TRP A 24 -1.21 -7.42 -7.43
N ALA A 25 -0.72 -6.31 -6.89
CA ALA A 25 0.44 -5.61 -7.43
C ALA A 25 1.67 -6.53 -7.44
N LEU A 26 1.91 -7.30 -6.37
CA LEU A 26 2.98 -8.30 -6.32
C LEU A 26 2.81 -9.43 -7.34
N ALA A 27 1.58 -9.83 -7.64
CA ALA A 27 1.31 -10.88 -8.63
C ALA A 27 1.44 -10.39 -10.07
N LEU A 28 1.25 -9.09 -10.30
CA LEU A 28 1.21 -8.47 -11.63
C LEU A 28 2.48 -7.68 -11.95
N THR A 29 3.48 -7.67 -11.07
CA THR A 29 4.78 -6.99 -11.26
C THR A 29 5.92 -8.01 -11.36
N ARG A 30 7.13 -7.49 -11.61
CA ARG A 30 8.37 -8.27 -11.71
C ARG A 30 9.48 -7.62 -10.86
N PRO A 31 10.61 -8.32 -10.59
CA PRO A 31 11.75 -7.70 -9.94
C PRO A 31 12.18 -6.43 -10.67
N GLY A 32 12.33 -5.33 -9.91
CA GLY A 32 12.66 -4.00 -10.45
C GLY A 32 11.45 -3.08 -10.66
N SER A 33 10.21 -3.58 -10.56
CA SER A 33 9.01 -2.75 -10.61
C SER A 33 8.87 -1.84 -9.37
N LEU A 34 8.17 -0.72 -9.53
CA LEU A 34 7.84 0.21 -8.45
C LEU A 34 6.34 0.17 -8.13
N ILE A 35 6.00 0.04 -6.85
CA ILE A 35 4.63 0.10 -6.34
C ILE A 35 4.54 1.31 -5.39
N VAL A 36 3.58 2.19 -5.62
CA VAL A 36 3.28 3.35 -4.77
C VAL A 36 1.88 3.18 -4.19
N ILE A 37 1.72 3.41 -2.88
CA ILE A 37 0.43 3.39 -2.19
C ILE A 37 0.17 4.79 -1.66
N ASP A 38 -0.92 5.43 -2.09
CA ASP A 38 -1.21 6.81 -1.73
C ASP A 38 -2.06 6.95 -0.46
N ASN A 39 -1.88 8.09 0.21
CA ASN A 39 -2.55 8.56 1.41
C ASN A 39 -2.39 7.63 2.62
N VAL A 40 -1.22 7.02 2.80
CA VAL A 40 -0.98 6.08 3.90
C VAL A 40 -0.85 6.73 5.29
N ALA A 41 -0.55 8.03 5.36
CA ALA A 41 -0.38 8.75 6.64
C ALA A 41 -1.71 9.00 7.38
N ARG A 42 -2.82 9.18 6.64
CA ARG A 42 -4.18 9.40 7.17
C ARG A 42 -4.25 10.48 8.26
N ASP A 43 -3.66 11.64 8.02
CA ASP A 43 -3.59 12.74 9.01
C ASP A 43 -2.99 12.32 10.36
N GLY A 44 -2.09 11.33 10.33
CA GLY A 44 -1.49 10.75 11.54
C GLY A 44 -2.34 9.65 12.19
N GLU A 45 -3.60 9.45 11.81
CA GLU A 45 -4.48 8.44 12.43
C GLU A 45 -3.96 7.01 12.24
N VAL A 46 -3.09 6.76 11.26
CA VAL A 46 -2.49 5.44 11.00
C VAL A 46 -1.70 4.87 12.20
N ILE A 47 -1.22 5.73 13.10
CA ILE A 47 -0.52 5.31 14.33
C ILE A 47 -1.45 5.14 15.53
N ASP A 48 -2.74 5.48 15.42
CA ASP A 48 -3.71 5.30 16.51
C ASP A 48 -4.13 3.82 16.62
N PRO A 49 -3.76 3.10 17.70
CA PRO A 49 -4.16 1.71 17.88
C PRO A 49 -5.65 1.54 18.19
N GLY A 50 -6.36 2.61 18.56
CA GLY A 50 -7.78 2.61 18.90
C GLY A 50 -8.71 2.96 17.74
N SER A 51 -8.18 3.35 16.58
CA SER A 51 -9.01 3.74 15.43
C SER A 51 -9.85 2.57 14.93
N THR A 52 -11.15 2.82 14.80
CA THR A 52 -12.13 1.90 14.20
C THR A 52 -12.51 2.32 12.78
N ASP A 53 -11.88 3.36 12.23
CA ASP A 53 -12.10 3.76 10.83
C ASP A 53 -11.60 2.62 9.92
N PRO A 54 -12.49 2.01 9.11
CA PRO A 54 -12.11 0.90 8.24
C PRO A 54 -11.01 1.28 7.25
N ARG A 55 -10.88 2.56 6.89
CA ARG A 55 -9.82 3.08 6.00
C ARG A 55 -8.45 3.04 6.70
N VAL A 56 -8.41 3.37 7.99
CA VAL A 56 -7.19 3.34 8.80
C VAL A 56 -6.78 1.90 9.07
N VAL A 57 -7.73 1.04 9.46
CA VAL A 57 -7.51 -0.39 9.67
C VAL A 57 -6.98 -1.06 8.39
N GLY A 58 -7.61 -0.80 7.24
CA GLY A 58 -7.17 -1.33 5.95
C GLY A 58 -5.78 -0.81 5.55
N THR A 59 -5.51 0.47 5.78
CA THR A 59 -4.17 1.06 5.54
C THR A 59 -3.10 0.38 6.39
N ARG A 60 -3.32 0.23 7.70
CA ARG A 60 -2.41 -0.47 8.60
C ARG A 60 -2.16 -1.91 8.17
N ALA A 61 -3.23 -2.64 7.84
CA ALA A 61 -3.11 -4.02 7.35
C ALA A 61 -2.29 -4.11 6.06
N GLY A 62 -2.42 -3.13 5.15
CA GLY A 62 -1.61 -3.04 3.95
C GLY A 62 -0.13 -2.79 4.25
N LEU A 63 0.17 -1.86 5.17
CA LEU A 63 1.53 -1.56 5.61
C LEU A 63 2.16 -2.75 6.36
N ASP A 64 1.39 -3.45 7.20
CA ASP A 64 1.83 -4.66 7.89
C ASP A 64 2.18 -5.78 6.92
N LEU A 65 1.42 -5.93 5.83
CA LEU A 65 1.74 -6.87 4.75
C LEU A 65 3.04 -6.47 4.05
N VAL A 66 3.19 -5.19 3.67
CA VAL A 66 4.42 -4.68 3.05
C VAL A 66 5.64 -4.93 3.95
N ALA A 67 5.52 -4.70 5.25
CA ALA A 67 6.61 -4.91 6.21
C ALA A 67 7.02 -6.39 6.36
N ARG A 68 6.11 -7.33 6.08
CA ARG A 68 6.34 -8.79 6.21
C ARG A 68 6.68 -9.48 4.89
N GLU A 69 6.57 -8.79 3.76
CA GLU A 69 6.82 -9.37 2.43
C GLU A 69 8.32 -9.29 2.07
N PRO A 70 9.06 -10.42 2.05
CA PRO A 70 10.50 -10.42 1.81
C PRO A 70 10.91 -10.00 0.40
N ARG A 71 9.98 -9.99 -0.57
CA ARG A 71 10.25 -9.51 -1.94
C ARG A 71 10.24 -7.98 -2.05
N LEU A 72 9.77 -7.27 -1.03
CA LEU A 72 9.67 -5.81 -1.05
C LEU A 72 10.79 -5.15 -0.23
N SER A 73 11.34 -4.07 -0.78
CA SER A 73 12.12 -3.08 -0.03
C SER A 73 11.32 -1.78 -0.07
N ALA A 74 10.80 -1.36 1.08
CA ALA A 74 9.82 -0.28 1.15
C ALA A 74 10.23 0.84 2.10
N THR A 75 9.71 2.03 1.84
CA THR A 75 9.77 3.20 2.73
C THR A 75 8.45 3.95 2.65
N ALA A 76 8.21 4.86 3.60
CA ALA A 76 7.07 5.75 3.59
C ALA A 76 7.56 7.20 3.72
N VAL A 77 6.97 8.09 2.92
CA VAL A 77 7.29 9.53 2.95
C VAL A 77 6.03 10.28 3.36
N GLN A 78 6.12 11.01 4.46
CA GLN A 78 5.05 11.93 4.85
C GLN A 78 5.17 13.20 4.02
N THR A 79 4.04 13.67 3.49
CA THR A 79 3.96 14.88 2.68
C THR A 79 3.03 15.89 3.36
N VAL A 80 3.34 17.17 3.18
CA VAL A 80 2.51 18.32 3.59
C VAL A 80 2.39 19.27 2.40
N GLY A 81 1.37 20.13 2.41
CA GLY A 81 1.13 21.10 1.34
C GLY A 81 0.37 22.33 1.84
N SER A 82 0.31 23.36 1.01
CA SER A 82 -0.34 24.67 1.27
C SER A 82 -1.35 25.00 0.17
#